data_AF-A0A2T2TST4-F1
#
_entry.id   AF-A0A2T2TST4-F1
#
_cell.length_a   1.000
_cell.length_b   1.000
_cell.length_c   1.000
_cell.angle_alpha   90.00
_cell.angle_beta   90.00
_cell.angle_gamma   90.00
#
_symmetry.space_group_name_H-M   'P 1'
#
loop_
_entity.id
_entity.type
_entity.pdbx_description
1 polymer ?
#
loop_
_entity_poly.entity_id
_entity_poly.type
_entity_poly.pdbx_seq_one_letter_code
_entity_poly.pdbx_strand_id
1 'polypeptide(L)'
;MPSSSAYAAVATLRTAFRRLWYSAAIGAVAVLALGPLIYVLPAPAWQRVALGGGGLLYLAAKGYRLHATWRAVRQLRLEGCFIGHSFDGYQLRRCLQRRGHLWTHSYTVRALRRLMARPLPNLLMTGRKHQRVRTEYERTLRRLRPSPISLDLPLGLMLTGTLLASATGAADTLPTWPLRAGLASALVLLGVETGQSVIRYRARRFFDQLVGGLADWTLARSVHDLLRGRQRSTAYQHTPLYRAPAWFAHQAPGRAPAAGEDNDPPAPAPSSTPSRTA
;
A
#
# COMPACT_ATOMS: atom_id res chain seq x y z
N MET A 1 8.91 -3.84 12.03
CA MET A 1 9.47 -4.52 10.84
C MET A 1 8.79 -4.00 9.58
N PRO A 2 9.56 -3.53 8.57
CA PRO A 2 9.00 -3.13 7.28
C PRO A 2 8.51 -4.36 6.50
N SER A 3 7.41 -4.23 5.76
CA SER A 3 6.92 -5.29 4.87
C SER A 3 7.68 -5.22 3.54
N SER A 4 8.65 -6.10 3.34
CA SER A 4 9.45 -6.18 2.11
C SER A 4 8.58 -6.39 0.86
N SER A 5 7.56 -7.23 0.95
CA SER A 5 6.59 -7.49 -0.12
C SER A 5 5.78 -6.25 -0.50
N ALA A 6 5.23 -5.54 0.48
CA ALA A 6 4.45 -4.33 0.23
C ALA A 6 5.34 -3.18 -0.28
N TYR A 7 6.58 -3.06 0.24
CA TYR A 7 7.54 -2.07 -0.24
C TYR A 7 7.91 -2.31 -1.71
N ALA A 8 8.23 -3.56 -2.07
CA ALA A 8 8.49 -3.94 -3.45
C ALA A 8 7.29 -3.66 -4.36
N ALA A 9 6.07 -3.96 -3.91
CA ALA A 9 4.84 -3.67 -4.65
C ALA A 9 4.59 -2.15 -4.84
N VAL A 10 4.88 -1.31 -3.84
CA VAL A 10 4.82 0.15 -4.01
C VAL A 10 5.87 0.63 -5.01
N ALA A 11 7.09 0.09 -4.97
CA ALA A 11 8.14 0.47 -5.89
C ALA A 11 7.78 0.12 -7.35
N THR A 12 7.24 -1.08 -7.60
CA THR A 12 6.79 -1.51 -8.93
C THR A 12 5.54 -0.74 -9.40
N LEU A 13 4.61 -0.42 -8.51
CA LEU A 13 3.49 0.47 -8.83
C LEU A 13 3.99 1.86 -9.23
N ARG A 14 4.95 2.41 -8.50
CA ARG A 14 5.52 3.73 -8.79
C ARG A 14 6.18 3.76 -10.17
N THR A 15 6.94 2.73 -10.54
CA THR A 15 7.54 2.64 -11.88
C THR A 15 6.48 2.47 -12.97
N ALA A 16 5.43 1.67 -12.71
CA ALA A 16 4.30 1.54 -13.62
C ALA A 16 3.57 2.87 -13.85
N PHE A 17 3.26 3.63 -12.79
CA PHE A 17 2.63 4.95 -12.90
C PHE A 17 3.52 5.98 -13.60
N ARG A 18 4.84 5.93 -13.43
CA ARG A 18 5.77 6.76 -14.22
C ARG A 18 5.71 6.40 -15.71
N ARG A 19 5.72 5.11 -16.05
CA ARG A 19 5.57 4.65 -17.45
C ARG A 19 4.22 5.07 -18.04
N LEU A 20 3.14 5.04 -17.25
CA LEU A 20 1.83 5.56 -17.66
C LEU A 20 1.86 7.08 -17.90
N TRP A 21 2.60 7.83 -17.09
CA TRP A 21 2.79 9.26 -17.30
C TRP A 21 3.55 9.55 -18.59
N TYR A 22 4.71 8.89 -18.82
CA TYR A 22 5.48 9.06 -20.05
C TYR A 22 4.69 8.69 -21.30
N SER A 23 4.00 7.55 -21.28
CA SER A 23 3.15 7.14 -22.40
C SER A 23 1.97 8.10 -22.63
N ALA A 24 1.40 8.69 -21.57
CA ALA A 24 0.35 9.69 -21.72
C ALA A 24 0.88 10.99 -22.33
N ALA A 25 2.10 11.41 -21.96
CA ALA A 25 2.77 12.57 -22.54
C ALA A 25 3.07 12.35 -24.03
N ILE A 26 3.63 11.17 -24.40
CA ILE A 26 3.89 10.79 -25.79
C ILE A 26 2.58 10.79 -26.60
N GLY A 27 1.50 10.21 -26.06
CA GLY A 27 0.20 10.23 -26.72
C GLY A 27 -0.37 11.64 -26.93
N ALA A 28 -0.18 12.55 -25.97
CA ALA A 28 -0.60 13.94 -26.13
C ALA A 28 0.20 14.67 -27.23
N VAL A 29 1.51 14.47 -27.27
CA VAL A 29 2.38 15.03 -28.33
C VAL A 29 2.03 14.46 -29.70
N ALA A 30 1.74 13.16 -29.79
CA ALA A 30 1.35 12.53 -31.05
C ALA A 30 0.03 13.06 -31.60
N VAL A 31 -0.95 13.38 -30.75
CA VAL A 31 -2.21 14.03 -31.20
C VAL A 31 -1.99 15.47 -31.63
N LEU A 32 -1.12 16.22 -30.96
CA LEU A 32 -0.75 17.57 -31.42
C LEU A 32 -0.06 17.52 -32.79
N ALA A 33 0.81 16.53 -33.01
CA ALA A 33 1.47 16.31 -34.31
C ALA A 33 0.49 15.87 -35.42
N LEU A 34 -0.64 15.27 -35.07
CA LEU A 34 -1.72 14.94 -36.02
C LEU A 34 -2.60 16.14 -36.39
N GLY A 35 -2.61 17.20 -35.58
CA GLY A 35 -3.42 18.40 -35.83
C GLY A 35 -3.24 18.99 -37.25
N PRO A 36 -2.01 19.26 -37.71
CA PRO A 36 -1.74 19.78 -39.06
C PRO A 36 -2.25 18.84 -40.17
N LEU A 37 -2.18 17.53 -39.96
CA LEU A 37 -2.63 16.53 -40.94
C LEU A 37 -4.15 16.59 -41.16
N ILE A 38 -4.92 16.81 -40.08
CA ILE A 38 -6.38 16.92 -40.13
C ILE A 38 -6.82 18.12 -40.98
N TYR A 39 -6.06 19.21 -40.98
CA TYR A 39 -6.35 20.40 -41.79
C TYR A 39 -6.02 20.23 -43.27
N VAL A 40 -5.00 19.43 -43.59
CA VAL A 40 -4.53 19.20 -44.97
C VAL A 40 -5.31 18.08 -45.69
N LEU A 41 -6.05 17.25 -44.95
CA LEU A 41 -6.82 16.15 -45.51
C LEU A 41 -7.96 16.63 -46.44
N PRO A 42 -8.11 16.05 -47.65
CA PRO A 42 -9.26 16.27 -48.53
C PRO A 42 -10.48 15.50 -48.01
N ALA A 43 -10.97 15.89 -46.83
CA ALA A 43 -12.14 15.30 -46.17
C ALA A 43 -13.30 16.31 -46.14
N PRO A 44 -14.57 15.87 -46.11
CA PRO A 44 -15.70 16.76 -45.93
C PRO A 44 -15.62 17.53 -44.60
N ALA A 45 -16.17 18.76 -44.57
CA ALA A 45 -16.04 19.67 -43.44
C ALA A 45 -16.51 19.07 -42.10
N TRP A 46 -17.60 18.30 -42.12
CA TRP A 46 -18.13 17.63 -40.92
C TRP A 46 -17.13 16.62 -40.33
N GLN A 47 -16.36 15.92 -41.17
CA GLN A 47 -15.37 14.94 -40.73
C GLN A 47 -14.15 15.63 -40.10
N ARG A 48 -13.72 16.78 -40.63
CA ARG A 48 -12.66 17.60 -40.04
C ARG A 48 -13.06 18.15 -38.67
N VAL A 49 -14.30 18.62 -38.53
CA VAL A 49 -14.84 19.08 -37.24
C VAL A 49 -14.93 17.93 -36.23
N ALA A 50 -15.39 16.75 -36.65
CA ALA A 50 -15.46 15.57 -35.79
C ALA A 50 -14.06 15.10 -35.34
N LEU A 51 -13.07 15.09 -36.25
CA LEU A 51 -11.67 14.74 -35.93
C LEU A 51 -11.03 15.78 -35.00
N GLY A 52 -11.25 17.06 -35.24
CA GLY A 52 -10.76 18.14 -34.38
C GLY A 52 -11.38 18.07 -32.97
N GLY A 53 -12.70 17.88 -32.88
CA GLY A 53 -13.40 17.68 -31.61
C GLY A 53 -12.95 16.42 -30.87
N GLY A 54 -12.79 15.30 -31.58
CA GLY A 54 -12.25 14.06 -31.03
C GLY A 54 -10.82 14.20 -30.52
N GLY A 55 -9.96 14.91 -31.27
CA GLY A 55 -8.60 15.23 -30.85
C GLY A 55 -8.55 16.08 -29.58
N LEU A 56 -9.39 17.11 -29.48
CA LEU A 56 -9.52 17.95 -28.28
C LEU A 56 -10.01 17.16 -27.06
N LEU A 57 -11.05 16.33 -27.23
CA LEU A 57 -11.54 15.45 -26.17
C LEU A 57 -10.47 14.46 -25.70
N TYR A 58 -9.72 13.88 -26.64
CA TYR A 58 -8.62 12.98 -26.33
C TYR A 58 -7.50 13.70 -25.56
N LEU A 59 -7.17 14.94 -25.94
CA LEU A 59 -6.14 15.75 -25.28
C LEU A 59 -6.58 16.14 -23.86
N ALA A 60 -7.85 16.52 -23.67
CA ALA A 60 -8.43 16.76 -22.34
C ALA A 60 -8.39 15.51 -21.45
N ALA A 61 -8.73 14.34 -22.01
CA ALA A 61 -8.65 13.06 -21.30
C ALA A 61 -7.21 12.72 -20.90
N LYS A 62 -6.22 12.94 -21.78
CA LYS A 62 -4.79 12.76 -21.48
C LYS A 62 -4.31 13.74 -20.43
N GLY A 63 -4.72 15.01 -20.48
CA GLY A 63 -4.39 16.03 -19.47
C GLY A 63 -4.87 15.64 -18.07
N TYR A 64 -6.13 15.20 -17.95
CA TYR A 64 -6.66 14.66 -16.69
C TYR A 64 -5.85 13.47 -16.18
N ARG A 65 -5.44 12.56 -17.07
CA ARG A 65 -4.63 11.38 -16.72
C ARG A 65 -3.22 11.73 -16.29
N LEU A 66 -2.57 12.70 -16.94
CA LEU A 66 -1.25 13.18 -16.53
C LEU A 66 -1.30 13.73 -15.10
N HIS A 67 -2.32 14.52 -14.79
CA HIS A 67 -2.53 15.04 -13.44
C HIS A 67 -2.81 13.93 -12.41
N ALA A 68 -3.71 13.00 -12.74
CA ALA A 68 -4.05 11.88 -11.86
C ALA A 68 -2.86 10.96 -11.59
N THR A 69 -2.10 10.61 -12.62
CA THR A 69 -0.90 9.75 -12.50
C THR A 69 0.22 10.44 -11.74
N TRP A 70 0.44 11.75 -11.96
CA TRP A 70 1.42 12.52 -11.19
C TRP A 70 1.08 12.60 -9.69
N ARG A 71 -0.20 12.86 -9.37
CA ARG A 71 -0.69 12.80 -7.98
C ARG A 71 -0.51 11.41 -7.39
N ALA A 72 -0.80 10.35 -8.16
CA ALA A 72 -0.59 8.96 -7.71
C ALA A 72 0.89 8.64 -7.46
N VAL A 73 1.83 9.11 -8.29
CA VAL A 73 3.27 8.92 -8.07
C VAL A 73 3.74 9.62 -6.79
N ARG A 74 3.30 10.86 -6.56
CA ARG A 74 3.62 11.59 -5.32
C ARG A 74 3.10 10.85 -4.10
N GLN A 75 1.87 10.36 -4.16
CA GLN A 75 1.28 9.59 -3.06
C GLN A 75 2.01 8.26 -2.84
N LEU A 76 2.32 7.50 -3.90
CA LEU A 76 3.06 6.24 -3.80
C LEU A 76 4.47 6.44 -3.24
N ARG A 77 5.10 7.61 -3.47
CA ARG A 77 6.36 7.97 -2.82
C ARG A 77 6.16 8.10 -1.30
N LEU A 78 5.09 8.78 -0.86
CA LEU A 78 4.77 8.90 0.56
C LEU A 78 4.46 7.54 1.19
N GLU A 79 3.64 6.70 0.54
CA GLU A 79 3.37 5.34 1.03
C GLU A 79 4.65 4.50 1.09
N GLY A 80 5.52 4.60 0.09
CA GLY A 80 6.79 3.88 0.04
C GLY A 80 7.73 4.32 1.17
N CYS A 81 7.81 5.62 1.44
CA CYS A 81 8.58 6.15 2.57
C CYS A 81 8.00 5.67 3.91
N PHE A 82 6.67 5.61 4.06
CA PHE A 82 6.04 5.11 5.28
C PHE A 82 6.31 3.61 5.48
N ILE A 83 6.07 2.78 4.46
CA ILE A 83 6.23 1.32 4.53
C ILE A 83 7.69 0.92 4.71
N GLY A 84 8.61 1.66 4.08
CA GLY A 84 10.05 1.45 4.21
C GLY A 84 10.63 1.95 5.53
N HIS A 85 9.90 2.77 6.29
CA HIS A 85 10.38 3.27 7.57
C HIS A 85 10.24 2.21 8.66
N SER A 86 11.33 1.92 9.36
CA SER A 86 11.34 1.02 10.51
C SER A 86 10.74 1.73 11.72
N PHE A 87 9.43 1.63 11.90
CA PHE A 87 8.80 2.13 13.12
C PHE A 87 9.02 1.17 14.29
N ASP A 88 9.45 1.72 15.43
CA ASP A 88 9.22 1.09 16.72
C ASP A 88 7.72 1.05 17.02
N GLY A 89 7.28 0.00 17.72
CA GLY A 89 5.86 -0.20 18.00
C GLY A 89 5.21 0.99 18.73
N TYR A 90 5.93 1.59 19.67
CA TYR A 90 5.50 2.80 20.37
C TYR A 90 5.37 4.02 19.43
N GLN A 91 6.35 4.22 18.54
CA GLN A 91 6.34 5.32 17.57
C GLN A 91 5.16 5.20 16.59
N LEU A 92 4.88 3.97 16.12
CA LEU A 92 3.73 3.70 15.26
C LEU A 92 2.41 4.02 15.97
N ARG A 93 2.25 3.58 17.23
CA ARG A 93 1.05 3.86 18.02
C ARG A 93 0.86 5.36 18.26
N ARG A 94 1.94 6.08 18.61
CA ARG A 94 1.93 7.54 18.78
C ARG A 94 1.58 8.27 17.48
N CYS A 95 2.10 7.80 16.34
CA CYS A 95 1.78 8.32 15.01
C CYS A 95 0.30 8.11 14.63
N LEU A 96 -0.26 6.95 15.00
CA LEU A 96 -1.67 6.64 14.76
C LEU A 96 -2.61 7.49 15.62
N GLN A 97 -2.21 7.79 16.87
CA GLN A 97 -3.02 8.55 17.83
C GLN A 97 -2.96 10.08 17.61
N ARG A 98 -1.81 10.65 17.25
CA ARG A 98 -1.68 12.10 17.04
C ARG A 98 -2.31 12.57 15.71
N ARG A 99 -3.20 13.56 15.79
CA ARG A 99 -3.68 14.32 14.61
C ARG A 99 -2.62 15.37 14.25
N GLY A 100 -2.28 15.52 12.96
CA GLY A 100 -1.33 16.55 12.50
C GLY A 100 0.13 16.11 12.27
N HIS A 101 0.39 14.82 12.01
CA HIS A 101 1.74 14.35 11.63
C HIS A 101 1.97 14.42 10.11
N LEU A 102 3.24 14.42 9.67
CA LEU A 102 3.65 14.27 8.27
C LEU A 102 2.94 13.12 7.52
N TRP A 103 2.56 12.06 8.25
CA TRP A 103 1.93 10.86 7.71
C TRP A 103 0.40 10.94 7.66
N THR A 104 -0.21 12.07 8.00
CA THR A 104 -1.68 12.24 7.98
C THR A 104 -2.26 12.09 6.58
N HIS A 105 -1.45 12.38 5.56
CA HIS A 105 -1.82 12.21 4.16
C HIS A 105 -1.61 10.78 3.63
N SER A 106 -0.99 9.88 4.38
CA SER A 106 -0.83 8.51 3.91
C SER A 106 -2.13 7.72 4.04
N TYR A 107 -2.48 7.02 2.97
CA TYR A 107 -3.64 6.15 2.90
C TYR A 107 -3.46 4.92 3.78
N THR A 108 -2.24 4.42 3.91
CA THR A 108 -1.90 3.33 4.85
C THR A 108 -2.20 3.70 6.31
N VAL A 109 -1.79 4.88 6.78
CA VAL A 109 -2.10 5.37 8.14
C VAL A 109 -3.59 5.60 8.32
N ARG A 110 -4.27 6.13 7.31
CA ARG A 110 -5.73 6.31 7.35
C ARG A 110 -6.46 4.97 7.47
N ALA A 111 -6.01 3.93 6.76
CA ALA A 111 -6.53 2.57 6.87
C ALA A 111 -6.30 1.99 8.27
N LEU A 112 -5.08 2.12 8.79
CA LEU A 112 -4.72 1.67 10.14
C LEU A 112 -5.57 2.35 11.22
N ARG A 113 -5.78 3.67 11.13
CA ARG A 113 -6.65 4.40 12.06
C ARG A 113 -8.10 3.91 12.01
N ARG A 114 -8.62 3.57 10.83
CA ARG A 114 -9.96 2.98 10.68
C ARG A 114 -10.05 1.59 11.30
N LEU A 115 -9.01 0.77 11.12
CA LEU A 115 -8.90 -0.55 11.74
C LEU A 115 -8.78 -0.47 13.27
N MET A 116 -8.06 0.53 13.81
CA MET A 116 -8.02 0.78 15.25
C MET A 116 -9.38 1.22 15.80
N ALA A 117 -10.09 2.10 15.10
CA ALA A 117 -11.40 2.59 15.52
C ALA A 117 -12.48 1.49 15.49
N ARG A 118 -12.30 0.43 14.70
CA ARG A 118 -13.22 -0.69 14.55
C ARG A 118 -12.50 -2.02 14.81
N PRO A 119 -12.23 -2.38 16.09
CA PRO A 119 -11.47 -3.57 16.41
C PRO A 119 -12.17 -4.83 15.91
N LEU A 120 -11.43 -5.69 15.21
CA LEU A 120 -11.94 -6.97 14.74
C LEU A 120 -12.32 -7.87 15.93
N PRO A 121 -13.46 -8.59 15.91
CA PRO A 121 -13.77 -9.55 16.97
C PRO A 121 -12.70 -10.64 17.10
N ASN A 122 -12.36 -11.02 18.33
CA ASN A 122 -11.34 -12.05 18.62
C ASN A 122 -11.72 -13.42 18.04
N LEU A 123 -13.02 -13.72 17.99
CA LEU A 123 -13.58 -15.00 17.55
C LEU A 123 -13.68 -15.17 16.03
N LEU A 124 -13.36 -14.14 15.23
CA LEU A 124 -13.40 -14.30 13.78
C LEU A 124 -12.32 -15.27 13.29
N MET A 125 -12.71 -16.17 12.41
CA MET A 125 -11.80 -17.02 11.63
C MET A 125 -10.71 -16.17 10.96
N THR A 126 -9.49 -16.69 10.92
CA THR A 126 -8.29 -16.02 10.37
C THR A 126 -8.53 -15.50 8.94
N GLY A 127 -9.19 -16.29 8.09
CA GLY A 127 -9.56 -15.88 6.73
C GLY A 127 -10.54 -14.69 6.68
N ARG A 128 -11.56 -14.66 7.56
CA ARG A 128 -12.51 -13.54 7.61
C ARG A 128 -11.87 -12.25 8.15
N LYS A 129 -10.92 -12.37 9.08
CA LYS A 129 -10.11 -11.23 9.55
C LYS A 129 -9.26 -10.65 8.42
N HIS A 130 -8.59 -11.52 7.67
CA HIS A 130 -7.80 -11.14 6.48
C HIS A 130 -8.65 -10.42 5.44
N GLN A 131 -9.79 -10.99 5.07
CA GLN A 131 -10.71 -10.40 4.08
C GLN A 131 -11.17 -8.98 4.49
N ARG A 132 -11.53 -8.77 5.78
CA ARG A 132 -11.96 -7.46 6.27
C ARG A 132 -10.85 -6.41 6.22
N VAL A 133 -9.65 -6.78 6.67
CA VAL A 133 -8.48 -5.90 6.61
C VAL A 133 -8.15 -5.55 5.17
N ARG A 134 -8.12 -6.56 4.29
CA ARG A 134 -7.92 -6.41 2.84
C ARG A 134 -8.93 -5.44 2.23
N THR A 135 -10.21 -5.58 2.59
CA THR A 135 -11.29 -4.72 2.09
C THR A 135 -11.12 -3.26 2.56
N GLU A 136 -10.70 -3.03 3.80
CA GLU A 136 -10.44 -1.67 4.31
C GLU A 136 -9.23 -1.02 3.62
N TYR A 137 -8.17 -1.79 3.36
CA TYR A 137 -7.05 -1.33 2.55
C TYR A 137 -7.47 -1.05 1.10
N GLU A 138 -8.25 -1.93 0.48
CA GLU A 138 -8.75 -1.70 -0.88
C GLU A 138 -9.62 -0.44 -0.96
N ARG A 139 -10.51 -0.21 0.02
CA ARG A 139 -11.36 0.98 0.10
C ARG A 139 -10.55 2.26 0.24
N THR A 140 -9.53 2.26 1.10
CA THR A 140 -8.70 3.46 1.37
C THR A 140 -7.72 3.75 0.24
N LEU A 141 -7.14 2.71 -0.35
CA LEU A 141 -6.20 2.80 -1.48
C LEU A 141 -6.92 2.84 -2.83
N ARG A 142 -8.25 2.83 -2.89
CA ARG A 142 -9.05 2.83 -4.14
C ARG A 142 -8.62 3.92 -5.12
N ARG A 143 -8.20 5.08 -4.62
CA ARG A 143 -7.71 6.20 -5.44
C ARG A 143 -6.40 5.91 -6.18
N LEU A 144 -5.63 4.93 -5.72
CA LEU A 144 -4.40 4.44 -6.36
C LEU A 144 -4.64 3.24 -7.27
N ARG A 145 -5.89 2.73 -7.35
CA ARG A 145 -6.22 1.61 -8.22
C ARG A 145 -6.26 2.09 -9.68
N PRO A 146 -5.56 1.43 -10.61
CA PRO A 146 -5.65 1.75 -12.03
C PRO A 146 -7.09 1.55 -12.53
N SER A 147 -7.63 2.54 -13.26
CA SER A 147 -9.03 2.48 -13.71
C SER A 147 -9.30 1.25 -14.59
N PRO A 148 -10.47 0.59 -14.42
CA PRO A 148 -10.89 -0.56 -15.21
C PRO A 148 -11.07 -0.23 -16.70
N ILE A 149 -11.67 0.92 -16.96
CA ILE A 149 -12.17 1.35 -18.27
C ILE A 149 -11.19 2.37 -18.85
N SER A 150 -10.70 2.09 -20.07
CA SER A 150 -9.95 3.05 -20.87
C SER A 150 -10.70 3.33 -22.16
N LEU A 151 -11.49 4.40 -22.16
CA LEU A 151 -12.13 4.94 -23.38
C LEU A 151 -11.10 5.43 -24.41
N ASP A 152 -9.85 5.63 -24.01
CA ASP A 152 -8.76 6.09 -24.88
C ASP A 152 -8.37 5.08 -25.95
N LEU A 153 -8.58 3.78 -25.71
CA LEU A 153 -8.26 2.75 -26.69
C LEU A 153 -9.25 2.74 -27.87
N PRO A 154 -10.59 2.72 -27.66
CA PRO A 154 -11.52 2.88 -28.76
C PRO A 154 -11.44 4.28 -29.40
N LEU A 155 -11.25 5.35 -28.62
CA LEU A 155 -11.05 6.70 -29.18
C LEU A 155 -9.77 6.79 -30.03
N GLY A 156 -8.67 6.23 -29.55
CA GLY A 156 -7.41 6.15 -30.27
C GLY A 156 -7.56 5.34 -31.56
N LEU A 157 -8.20 4.17 -31.49
CA LEU A 157 -8.51 3.34 -32.66
C LEU A 157 -9.41 4.05 -33.68
N MET A 158 -10.43 4.78 -33.22
CA MET A 158 -11.28 5.56 -34.11
C MET A 158 -10.48 6.68 -34.79
N LEU A 159 -9.66 7.44 -34.05
CA LEU A 159 -8.84 8.50 -34.62
C LEU A 159 -7.80 7.95 -35.61
N THR A 160 -7.08 6.88 -35.26
CA THR A 160 -6.10 6.27 -36.16
C THR A 160 -6.76 5.61 -37.37
N GLY A 161 -7.89 4.91 -37.16
CA GLY A 161 -8.60 4.19 -38.22
C GLY A 161 -9.24 5.13 -39.24
N THR A 162 -9.86 6.22 -38.78
CA THR A 162 -10.41 7.24 -39.68
C THR A 162 -9.33 7.95 -40.47
N LEU A 163 -8.19 8.28 -39.84
CA LEU A 163 -7.04 8.88 -40.52
C LEU A 163 -6.42 7.94 -41.56
N LEU A 164 -6.24 6.66 -41.24
CA LEU A 164 -5.74 5.65 -42.19
C LEU A 164 -6.68 5.49 -43.39
N ALA A 165 -7.99 5.39 -43.16
CA ALA A 165 -8.98 5.24 -44.22
C ALA A 165 -9.02 6.46 -45.16
N SER A 166 -8.90 7.66 -44.61
CA SER A 166 -8.81 8.89 -45.41
C SER A 166 -7.47 9.06 -46.15
N ALA A 167 -6.37 8.58 -45.56
CA ALA A 167 -5.05 8.64 -46.18
C ALA A 167 -4.95 7.70 -47.39
N THR A 168 -5.55 6.51 -47.32
CA THR A 168 -5.59 5.56 -48.45
C THR A 168 -6.39 6.07 -49.64
N GLY A 169 -7.45 6.86 -49.38
CA GLY A 169 -8.27 7.46 -50.46
C GLY A 169 -7.66 8.71 -51.11
N ALA A 170 -6.64 9.31 -50.49
CA ALA A 170 -6.03 10.58 -50.91
C ALA A 170 -4.56 10.44 -51.35
N ALA A 171 -4.07 9.21 -51.48
CA ALA A 171 -2.66 8.89 -51.74
C ALA A 171 -2.09 9.55 -53.00
N ASP A 172 -2.93 9.81 -54.00
CA ASP A 172 -2.54 10.42 -55.27
C ASP A 172 -2.49 11.96 -55.24
N THR A 173 -3.03 12.59 -54.18
CA THR A 173 -3.25 14.05 -54.10
C THR A 173 -2.43 14.77 -53.04
N LEU A 174 -1.84 14.04 -52.10
CA LEU A 174 -1.14 14.60 -50.94
C LEU A 174 0.38 14.42 -51.06
N PRO A 175 1.18 15.42 -50.63
CA PRO A 175 2.62 15.26 -50.55
C PRO A 175 2.99 14.11 -49.61
N THR A 176 3.99 13.33 -50.01
CA THR A 176 4.40 12.08 -49.33
C THR A 176 4.89 12.29 -47.89
N TRP A 177 5.45 13.46 -47.58
CA TRP A 177 5.98 13.79 -46.26
C TRP A 177 4.93 13.89 -45.14
N PRO A 178 3.87 14.73 -45.24
CA PRO A 178 2.83 14.80 -44.22
C PRO A 178 2.08 13.48 -44.04
N LEU A 179 1.81 12.75 -45.13
CA LEU A 179 1.22 11.40 -45.06
C LEU A 179 2.08 10.44 -44.24
N ARG A 180 3.40 10.40 -44.48
CA ARG A 180 4.33 9.56 -43.71
C ARG A 180 4.39 9.97 -42.24
N ALA A 181 4.40 11.27 -41.94
CA ALA A 181 4.37 11.78 -40.56
C ALA A 181 3.05 11.45 -39.84
N GLY A 182 1.93 11.52 -40.55
CA GLY A 182 0.61 11.14 -40.07
C GLY A 182 0.48 9.65 -39.77
N LEU A 183 0.96 8.79 -40.68
CA LEU A 183 1.00 7.34 -40.46
C LEU A 183 1.93 6.95 -39.31
N ALA A 184 3.11 7.57 -39.22
CA ALA A 184 4.04 7.34 -38.12
C ALA A 184 3.43 7.73 -36.76
N SER A 185 2.78 8.89 -36.66
CA SER A 185 2.13 9.33 -35.43
C SER A 185 0.90 8.47 -35.06
N ALA A 186 0.14 7.98 -36.04
CA ALA A 186 -0.94 7.02 -35.82
C ALA A 186 -0.43 5.68 -35.28
N LEU A 187 0.66 5.14 -35.84
CA LEU A 187 1.31 3.92 -35.34
C LEU A 187 1.87 4.10 -33.92
N VAL A 188 2.46 5.27 -33.64
CA VAL A 188 2.93 5.62 -32.28
C VAL A 188 1.76 5.66 -31.30
N LEU A 189 0.63 6.27 -31.67
CA LEU A 189 -0.57 6.29 -30.83
C LEU A 189 -1.11 4.89 -30.54
N LEU A 190 -1.17 4.03 -31.56
CA LEU A 190 -1.59 2.64 -31.40
C LEU A 190 -0.66 1.87 -30.45
N GLY A 191 0.66 1.99 -30.64
CA GLY A 191 1.67 1.37 -29.78
C GLY A 191 1.62 1.87 -28.34
N VAL A 192 1.37 3.17 -28.16
CA VAL A 192 1.23 3.81 -26.85
C VAL A 192 -0.04 3.34 -26.13
N GLU A 193 -1.19 3.29 -26.80
CA GLU A 193 -2.45 2.85 -26.19
C GLU A 193 -2.43 1.36 -25.81
N THR A 194 -1.90 0.52 -26.68
CA THR A 194 -1.71 -0.91 -26.41
C THR A 194 -0.71 -1.12 -25.27
N GLY A 195 0.41 -0.39 -25.25
CA GLY A 195 1.35 -0.41 -24.13
C GLY A 195 0.70 0.04 -22.82
N GLN A 196 -0.14 1.08 -22.85
CA GLN A 196 -0.86 1.58 -21.67
C GLN A 196 -1.83 0.55 -21.09
N SER A 197 -2.55 -0.21 -21.93
CA SER A 197 -3.48 -1.23 -21.46
C SER A 197 -2.74 -2.37 -20.72
N VAL A 198 -1.61 -2.83 -21.26
CA VAL A 198 -0.74 -3.84 -20.64
C VAL A 198 -0.16 -3.32 -19.31
N ILE A 199 0.33 -2.09 -19.28
CA ILE A 199 0.88 -1.50 -18.04
C ILE A 199 -0.22 -1.36 -16.98
N ARG A 200 -1.43 -0.93 -17.34
CA ARG A 200 -2.57 -0.86 -16.40
C ARG A 200 -2.94 -2.23 -15.86
N TYR A 201 -2.99 -3.25 -16.72
CA TYR A 201 -3.27 -4.63 -16.31
C TYR A 201 -2.24 -5.12 -15.29
N ARG A 202 -0.94 -4.97 -15.58
CA ARG A 202 0.14 -5.33 -14.64
C ARG A 202 0.06 -4.51 -13.34
N ALA A 203 -0.21 -3.21 -13.44
CA ALA A 203 -0.35 -2.35 -12.28
C ALA A 203 -1.51 -2.78 -11.35
N ARG A 204 -2.62 -3.31 -11.88
CA ARG A 204 -3.69 -3.87 -11.04
C ARG A 204 -3.21 -5.06 -10.22
N ARG A 205 -2.46 -5.97 -10.84
CA ARG A 205 -1.87 -7.12 -10.13
C ARG A 205 -0.94 -6.68 -9.00
N PHE A 206 -0.09 -5.67 -9.25
CA PHE A 206 0.78 -5.11 -8.20
C PHE A 206 0.00 -4.37 -7.11
N PHE A 207 -1.12 -3.74 -7.45
CA PHE A 207 -2.03 -3.16 -6.46
C PHE A 207 -2.64 -4.24 -5.55
N ASP A 208 -3.08 -5.36 -6.12
CA ASP A 208 -3.61 -6.47 -5.32
C ASP A 208 -2.52 -7.08 -4.41
N GLN A 209 -1.28 -7.20 -4.91
CA GLN A 209 -0.13 -7.62 -4.10
C GLN A 209 0.20 -6.63 -2.98
N LEU A 210 0.11 -5.33 -3.24
CA LEU A 210 0.28 -4.29 -2.22
C LEU A 210 -0.77 -4.44 -1.12
N VAL A 211 -2.04 -4.57 -1.49
CA VAL A 211 -3.15 -4.72 -0.54
C VAL A 211 -3.01 -6.01 0.27
N GLY A 212 -2.63 -7.12 -0.38
CA GLY A 212 -2.35 -8.39 0.29
C GLY A 212 -1.19 -8.27 1.29
N GLY A 213 -0.04 -7.74 0.86
CA GLY A 213 1.13 -7.56 1.71
C GLY A 213 0.88 -6.61 2.89
N LEU A 214 0.07 -5.56 2.70
CA LEU A 214 -0.36 -4.69 3.79
C LEU A 214 -1.28 -5.41 4.78
N ALA A 215 -2.22 -6.22 4.29
CA ALA A 215 -3.10 -7.02 5.14
C ALA A 215 -2.30 -8.02 5.98
N ASP A 216 -1.37 -8.75 5.36
CA ASP A 216 -0.48 -9.70 6.04
C ASP A 216 0.38 -9.00 7.10
N TRP A 217 0.96 -7.84 6.74
CA TRP A 217 1.76 -7.04 7.66
C TRP A 217 0.96 -6.55 8.87
N THR A 218 -0.29 -6.10 8.68
CA THR A 218 -1.13 -5.69 9.81
C THR A 218 -1.59 -6.83 10.72
N LEU A 219 -1.77 -8.02 10.14
CA LEU A 219 -2.17 -9.21 10.89
C LEU A 219 -0.99 -9.95 11.51
N ALA A 220 0.24 -9.58 11.13
CA ALA A 220 1.43 -10.02 11.83
C ALA A 220 1.27 -9.71 13.33
N ARG A 221 1.51 -10.74 14.16
CA ARG A 221 1.16 -10.76 15.60
C ARG A 221 1.64 -9.51 16.34
N SER A 222 2.85 -9.03 16.02
CA SER A 222 3.44 -7.82 16.60
C SER A 222 2.67 -6.54 16.28
N VAL A 223 2.28 -6.32 15.01
CA VAL A 223 1.53 -5.13 14.58
C VAL A 223 0.10 -5.18 15.11
N HIS A 224 -0.50 -6.37 15.10
CA HIS A 224 -1.86 -6.59 15.59
C HIS A 224 -1.98 -6.32 17.10
N ASP A 225 -1.03 -6.80 17.89
CA ASP A 225 -0.98 -6.56 19.34
C ASP A 225 -0.76 -5.06 19.65
N LEU A 226 0.07 -4.39 18.85
CA LEU A 226 0.31 -2.93 18.93
C LEU A 226 -0.96 -2.11 18.63
N LEU A 227 -1.70 -2.46 17.58
CA LEU A 227 -2.95 -1.77 17.21
C LEU A 227 -4.02 -1.91 18.29
N ARG A 228 -4.01 -3.02 19.03
CA ARG A 228 -4.96 -3.28 20.12
C ARG A 228 -4.48 -2.84 21.49
N GLY A 229 -3.29 -2.24 21.57
CA GLY A 229 -2.72 -1.79 22.84
C GLY A 229 -2.42 -2.93 23.82
N ARG A 230 -2.35 -4.18 23.36
CA ARG A 230 -1.83 -5.30 24.14
C ARG A 230 -0.32 -5.21 24.13
N GLN A 231 0.23 -4.24 24.85
CA GLN A 231 1.60 -4.40 25.31
C GLN A 231 1.60 -5.67 26.17
N ARG A 232 2.51 -6.61 25.87
CA ARG A 232 2.93 -7.58 26.88
C ARG A 232 3.49 -6.74 28.03
N SER A 233 2.64 -6.43 28.98
CA SER A 233 3.05 -6.38 30.37
C SER A 233 3.86 -7.64 30.58
N THR A 234 5.15 -7.49 30.80
CA THR A 234 5.94 -8.47 31.53
C THR A 234 5.10 -8.97 32.72
N ALA A 235 5.00 -10.29 32.85
CA ALA A 235 4.12 -11.02 33.78
C ALA A 235 2.62 -11.01 33.45
N TYR A 236 2.09 -12.22 33.24
CA TYR A 236 0.68 -12.52 33.40
C TYR A 236 0.31 -12.30 34.87
N GLN A 237 -0.24 -11.13 35.22
CA GLN A 237 -0.86 -10.92 36.52
C GLN A 237 -2.30 -11.42 36.44
N HIS A 238 -2.57 -12.57 37.05
CA HIS A 238 -3.93 -12.93 37.44
C HIS A 238 -4.44 -11.83 38.37
N THR A 239 -5.35 -10.98 37.89
CA THR A 239 -6.19 -10.18 38.78
C THR A 239 -7.42 -11.04 39.07
N PRO A 240 -7.54 -11.66 40.25
CA PRO A 240 -8.74 -12.40 40.58
C PRO A 240 -9.93 -11.42 40.61
N LEU A 241 -10.84 -11.58 39.65
CA LEU A 241 -12.10 -10.82 39.59
C LEU A 241 -13.08 -11.21 40.70
N TYR A 242 -12.73 -12.21 41.50
CA TYR A 242 -13.40 -12.53 42.75
C TYR A 242 -12.44 -12.23 43.90
N ARG A 243 -12.67 -11.13 44.61
CA ARG A 243 -12.32 -11.08 46.03
C ARG A 243 -13.31 -12.02 46.72
N ALA A 244 -12.88 -13.25 46.99
CA ALA A 244 -13.63 -14.11 47.89
C ALA A 244 -13.81 -13.35 49.22
N PRO A 245 -15.05 -13.23 49.73
CA PRO A 245 -15.28 -12.60 51.02
C PRO A 245 -14.56 -13.34 52.15
N ALA A 246 -14.21 -12.63 53.22
CA ALA A 246 -13.26 -13.04 54.26
C ALA A 246 -13.54 -14.40 54.93
N TRP A 247 -14.76 -14.92 54.84
CA TRP A 247 -15.13 -16.23 55.37
C TRP A 247 -14.54 -17.43 54.60
N PHE A 248 -14.03 -17.22 53.38
CA PHE A 248 -13.26 -18.24 52.65
C PHE A 248 -11.77 -18.28 53.00
N ALA A 249 -11.26 -17.30 53.74
CA ALA A 249 -9.88 -17.30 54.25
C ALA A 249 -9.84 -18.01 55.62
N HIS A 250 -10.23 -19.28 55.68
CA HIS A 250 -9.87 -20.10 56.82
C HIS A 250 -8.36 -20.37 56.75
N GLN A 251 -7.67 -19.87 57.77
CA GLN A 251 -6.26 -20.11 58.03
C GLN A 251 -5.99 -21.62 57.97
N ALA A 252 -5.07 -22.04 57.11
CA ALA A 252 -4.40 -23.31 57.31
C ALA A 252 -3.73 -23.27 58.69
N PRO A 253 -3.85 -24.32 59.52
CA PRO A 253 -3.24 -24.33 60.84
C PRO A 253 -1.73 -24.14 60.69
N GLY A 254 -1.22 -23.14 61.41
CA GLY A 254 0.17 -22.72 61.35
C GLY A 254 1.13 -23.86 61.65
N ARG A 255 2.01 -24.13 60.68
CA ARG A 255 3.27 -24.81 60.97
C ARG A 255 4.17 -23.77 61.65
N ALA A 256 4.43 -23.98 62.94
CA ALA A 256 5.29 -23.12 63.75
C ALA A 256 6.64 -22.86 63.06
N PRO A 257 7.23 -21.66 63.23
CA PRO A 257 8.61 -21.42 62.82
C PRO A 257 9.53 -22.25 63.73
N ALA A 258 10.34 -23.13 63.12
CA ALA A 258 11.46 -23.76 63.81
C ALA A 258 12.46 -22.65 64.17
N ALA A 259 12.58 -22.39 65.47
CA ALA A 259 13.66 -21.60 66.04
C ALA A 259 15.00 -22.27 65.72
N GLY A 260 16.02 -21.46 65.46
CA GLY A 260 17.33 -21.91 65.02
C GLY A 260 18.08 -22.76 66.06
N GLU A 261 18.82 -23.73 65.53
CA GLU A 261 20.05 -24.23 66.13
C GLU A 261 21.16 -24.01 65.10
N ASP A 262 21.83 -22.86 65.23
CA ASP A 262 23.20 -22.66 64.75
C ASP A 262 24.08 -23.61 65.58
N ASN A 263 24.35 -24.79 65.05
CA ASN A 263 25.43 -25.67 65.52
C ASN A 263 26.73 -25.23 64.85
N ASP A 264 27.43 -24.29 65.47
CA ASP A 264 28.85 -24.06 65.20
C ASP A 264 29.66 -25.26 65.75
N PRO A 265 30.53 -25.90 64.95
CA PRO A 265 31.43 -26.93 65.46
C PRO A 265 32.60 -26.27 66.21
N PRO A 266 32.96 -26.74 67.42
CA PRO A 266 34.12 -26.20 68.13
C PRO A 266 35.43 -26.66 67.49
N ALA A 267 36.35 -25.70 67.32
CA ALA A 267 37.73 -25.90 66.86
C ALA A 267 38.59 -26.71 67.87
N PRO A 268 39.69 -27.36 67.43
CA PRO A 268 40.44 -28.30 68.26
C PRO A 268 41.62 -27.70 69.07
N ALA A 269 41.92 -28.39 70.19
CA ALA A 269 43.17 -28.48 70.99
C ALA A 269 43.58 -27.29 71.90
N PRO A 270 44.33 -27.48 73.03
CA PRO A 270 45.19 -28.63 73.35
C PRO A 270 45.12 -29.21 74.80
N SER A 271 45.89 -30.27 74.94
CA SER A 271 46.26 -31.13 76.08
C SER A 271 46.60 -30.48 77.42
N SER A 272 46.13 -31.11 78.51
CA SER A 272 46.91 -31.33 79.75
C SER A 272 46.22 -32.34 80.68
N THR A 273 46.69 -33.58 80.72
CA THR A 273 46.75 -34.42 81.95
C THR A 273 47.81 -33.79 82.89
N PRO A 274 47.81 -34.00 84.23
CA PRO A 274 47.51 -35.24 84.97
C PRO A 274 46.57 -34.95 86.20
N SER A 275 46.12 -35.84 87.10
CA SER A 275 46.76 -36.90 87.86
C SER A 275 45.71 -37.61 88.75
N ARG A 276 45.79 -38.95 88.82
CA ARG A 276 45.94 -39.74 90.06
C ARG A 276 44.68 -40.05 90.87
N THR A 277 44.21 -41.29 90.74
CA THR A 277 43.60 -42.06 91.84
C THR A 277 44.62 -43.01 92.43
N ALA A 278 44.50 -43.17 93.75
CA ALA A 278 45.13 -44.15 94.60
C ALA A 278 44.72 -45.59 94.27
#